data_AF-A0A429JM82-F1
#
_entry.id   AF-A0A429JM82-F1
#
_cell.length_a   1.000
_cell.length_b   1.000
_cell.length_c   1.000
_cell.angle_alpha   90.00
_cell.angle_beta   90.00
_cell.angle_gamma   90.00
#
_symmetry.space_group_name_H-M   'P 1'
#
loop_
_entity.id
_entity.type
_entity.pdbx_description
1 polymer ?
#
loop_
_entity_poly.entity_id
_entity_poly.type
_entity_poly.pdbx_seq_one_letter_code
_entity_poly.pdbx_strand_id
1 'polypeptide(L)' 'MRILVTEYRRDSDFPERETDVTHIGLQAAAELVDIPVDRFADVYPLSEKQLEALRKLTRETFDPDGHEYFIEAVEG' A
#
# COMPACT_ATOMS: atom_id res chain seq x y z
N MET A 1 13.44 7.73 0.13
CA MET A 1 12.00 7.49 -0.11
C MET A 1 11.66 6.09 0.37
N ARG A 2 10.68 6.00 1.25
CA ARG A 2 10.11 4.73 1.71
C ARG A 2 8.77 4.51 1.04
N ILE A 3 8.37 3.25 0.92
CA ILE A 3 7.04 2.88 0.44
C ILE A 3 6.35 2.17 1.59
N LEU A 4 5.29 2.76 2.10
CA LEU A 4 4.54 2.23 3.24
C LEU A 4 3.17 1.74 2.77
N VAL A 5 2.71 0.70 3.43
CA VAL A 5 1.32 0.26 3.38
C VAL A 5 0.72 0.48 4.75
N THR A 6 -0.30 1.32 4.81
CA THR A 6 -0.96 1.74 6.03
C THR A 6 -2.32 1.05 6.12
N GLU A 7 -2.58 0.41 7.26
CA GLU A 7 -3.75 -0.38 7.56
C GLU A 7 -4.66 0.38 8.53
N TYR A 8 -5.93 0.52 8.14
CA TYR A 8 -6.98 1.13 8.94
C TYR A 8 -8.05 0.09 9.19
N ARG A 9 -8.51 -0.03 10.43
CA ARG A 9 -9.77 -0.71 10.71
C ARG A 9 -10.91 0.04 10.02
N ARG A 10 -11.84 -0.68 9.39
CA ARG A 10 -12.98 -0.06 8.67
C ARG A 10 -13.85 0.87 9.54
N ASP A 11 -13.81 0.71 10.86
CA ASP A 11 -14.52 1.52 11.84
C ASP A 11 -13.62 2.53 12.58
N SER A 12 -12.40 2.78 12.08
CA SER A 12 -11.39 3.63 12.70
C SER A 12 -10.80 4.64 11.71
N ASP A 13 -10.70 5.89 12.14
CA ASP A 13 -9.98 6.94 11.41
C ASP A 13 -8.47 6.98 11.74
N PHE A 14 -8.01 6.09 12.62
CA PHE A 14 -6.60 6.00 13.02
C PHE A 14 -5.93 4.77 12.41
N PRO A 15 -4.68 4.90 11.91
CA PRO A 15 -3.92 3.78 11.40
C PRO A 15 -3.63 2.80 12.54
N GLU A 16 -3.91 1.53 12.29
CA GLU A 16 -3.61 0.45 13.23
C GLU A 16 -2.16 -0.04 13.05
N ARG A 17 -1.69 -0.08 11.79
CA ARG A 17 -0.36 -0.57 11.44
C ARG A 17 0.18 0.08 10.18
N GLU A 18 1.49 0.26 10.14
CA GLU A 18 2.26 0.59 8.94
C GLU A 18 3.23 -0.56 8.63
N THR A 19 3.35 -0.90 7.35
CA THR A 19 4.27 -1.93 6.86
C THR A 19 5.19 -1.34 5.81
N ASP A 20 6.51 -1.41 6.05
CA ASP A 20 7.50 -0.98 5.07
C ASP A 20 7.66 -2.01 3.95
N VAL A 21 7.24 -1.62 2.75
CA VAL A 21 7.32 -2.42 1.52
C VAL A 21 8.32 -1.87 0.53
N THR A 22 9.26 -1.01 0.96
CA THR A 22 10.26 -0.35 0.10
C THR A 22 11.03 -1.34 -0.80
N HIS A 23 11.19 -2.59 -0.36
CA HIS A 23 11.85 -3.65 -1.11
C HIS A 23 11.18 -4.02 -2.45
N ILE A 24 9.88 -3.72 -2.65
CA ILE A 24 9.21 -3.97 -3.95
C ILE A 24 9.65 -2.96 -5.02
N GLY A 25 10.19 -1.81 -4.61
CA GLY A 25 10.62 -0.73 -5.49
C GLY A 25 9.50 0.18 -5.98
N LEU A 26 9.87 1.41 -6.31
CA LEU A 26 8.92 2.48 -6.69
C LEU A 26 8.12 2.14 -7.94
N GLN A 27 8.76 1.51 -8.93
CA GLN A 27 8.09 1.15 -10.18
C GLN A 27 6.98 0.11 -9.96
N ALA A 28 7.24 -0.94 -9.17
CA ALA A 28 6.23 -1.94 -8.86
C ALA A 28 5.07 -1.35 -8.03
N ALA A 29 5.37 -0.44 -7.10
CA ALA A 29 4.34 0.27 -6.33
C ALA A 29 3.46 1.16 -7.21
N ALA A 30 4.05 1.88 -8.17
CA ALA A 30 3.32 2.72 -9.12
C ALA A 30 2.43 1.88 -10.08
N GLU A 31 2.97 0.78 -10.61
CA GLU A 31 2.24 -0.18 -11.43
C GLU A 31 1.07 -0.83 -10.68
N LEU A 32 1.22 -1.08 -9.36
CA LEU A 32 0.17 -1.63 -8.51
C LEU A 32 -1.09 -0.75 -8.50
N VAL A 33 -0.92 0.56 -8.51
CA VAL A 33 -2.01 1.54 -8.44
C VAL A 33 -2.36 2.19 -9.79
N ASP A 34 -1.75 1.72 -10.88
CA ASP A 34 -1.94 2.24 -12.24
C ASP A 34 -1.62 3.74 -12.37
N ILE A 35 -0.56 4.19 -11.68
CA ILE A 35 -0.09 5.57 -11.70
C ILE A 35 1.31 5.62 -12.35
N PRO A 36 1.62 6.64 -13.17
CA PRO A 36 2.98 6.87 -13.63
C PRO A 36 3.96 7.02 -12.47
N VAL A 37 5.14 6.41 -12.56
CA VAL A 37 6.14 6.40 -11.47
C VAL A 37 6.56 7.81 -11.02
N ASP A 38 6.59 8.77 -11.93
CA ASP A 38 6.89 10.20 -11.69
C ASP A 38 5.76 10.94 -10.95
N ARG A 39 4.59 10.30 -10.81
CA ARG A 39 3.41 10.84 -10.13
C ARG A 39 3.03 10.07 -8.88
N PHE A 40 3.75 9.00 -8.52
CA PHE A 40 3.51 8.23 -7.32
C PHE A 40 4.09 8.97 -6.09
N ALA A 41 3.32 9.91 -5.57
CA ALA A 41 3.75 10.84 -4.51
C ALA A 41 2.64 11.17 -3.49
N ASP A 42 1.51 10.46 -3.54
CA ASP A 42 0.36 10.65 -2.66
C ASP A 42 0.00 9.31 -1.98
N VAL A 43 -1.11 9.31 -1.25
CA VAL A 43 -1.72 8.14 -0.63
C VAL A 43 -2.75 7.53 -1.58
N TYR A 44 -2.62 6.25 -1.89
CA TYR A 44 -3.52 5.55 -2.82
C TYR A 44 -4.25 4.39 -2.13
N PRO A 45 -5.59 4.33 -2.18
CA PRO A 45 -6.33 3.19 -1.64
C PRO A 45 -6.05 1.93 -2.46
N LEU A 46 -5.98 0.79 -1.80
CA LEU A 46 -5.79 -0.52 -2.41
C LEU A 46 -7.11 -1.28 -2.47
N SER A 47 -7.53 -1.63 -3.69
CA SER A 47 -8.60 -2.60 -3.91
C SER A 47 -8.16 -4.02 -3.54
N GLU A 48 -9.12 -4.93 -3.37
CA GLU A 48 -8.84 -6.36 -3.12
C GLU A 48 -7.89 -7.00 -4.15
N LYS A 49 -8.08 -6.67 -5.44
CA LYS A 49 -7.22 -7.16 -6.52
C LYS A 49 -5.78 -6.66 -6.36
N GLN A 50 -5.61 -5.40 -5.95
CA GLN A 50 -4.29 -4.82 -5.71
C GLN A 50 -3.66 -5.39 -4.45
N LEU A 51 -4.45 -5.63 -3.40
CA LEU A 51 -3.98 -6.34 -2.22
C LEU A 51 -3.48 -7.75 -2.56
N GLU A 52 -4.19 -8.49 -3.41
CA GLU A 52 -3.74 -9.81 -3.85
C GLU A 52 -2.42 -9.74 -4.63
N ALA A 53 -2.25 -8.74 -5.51
CA ALA A 53 -1.00 -8.50 -6.21
C ALA A 53 0.14 -8.13 -5.25
N LEU A 54 -0.14 -7.26 -4.27
CA LEU A 54 0.81 -6.86 -3.24
C LEU A 54 1.24 -8.05 -2.37
N ARG A 55 0.31 -8.95 -1.98
CA ARG A 55 0.66 -10.19 -1.25
C ARG A 55 1.66 -11.05 -2.03
N LYS A 56 1.52 -11.13 -3.36
CA LYS A 56 2.45 -11.90 -4.21
C LYS A 56 3.84 -11.26 -4.25
N LEU A 57 3.92 -9.93 -4.17
CA LEU A 57 5.17 -9.17 -4.16
C LEU A 57 5.90 -9.24 -2.80
N THR A 58 5.16 -9.09 -1.70
CA THR A 58 5.74 -8.93 -0.35
C THR A 58 5.71 -10.20 0.50
N ARG A 59 4.85 -11.17 0.15
CA ARG A 59 4.47 -12.34 0.98
C ARG A 59 3.77 -11.98 2.30
N GLU A 60 3.32 -10.74 2.44
CA GLU A 60 2.50 -10.30 3.57
C GLU A 60 1.06 -10.82 3.47
N THR A 61 0.38 -10.82 4.62
CA THR A 61 -1.05 -11.12 4.74
C THR A 61 -1.84 -9.84 5.00
N PHE A 62 -2.98 -9.71 4.31
CA PHE A 62 -3.91 -8.59 4.47
C PHE A 62 -5.31 -9.14 4.79
N ASP A 63 -6.18 -8.37 5.42
CA ASP A 63 -7.57 -8.74 5.70
C ASP A 63 -8.51 -7.67 5.11
N PRO A 64 -8.89 -7.77 3.82
CA PRO A 64 -9.74 -6.76 3.19
C PRO A 64 -11.17 -6.73 3.76
N ASP A 65 -11.60 -7.75 4.52
CA ASP A 65 -12.93 -7.77 5.13
C ASP A 65 -12.97 -6.89 6.38
N GLY A 66 -11.90 -6.90 7.19
CA GLY A 66 -11.77 -6.12 8.42
C GLY A 66 -11.17 -4.72 8.24
N HIS A 67 -10.37 -4.53 7.18
CA HIS A 67 -9.49 -3.37 7.06
C HIS A 67 -9.51 -2.72 5.68
N GLU A 68 -9.15 -1.45 5.67
CA GLU A 68 -8.81 -0.68 4.48
C GLU A 68 -7.30 -0.45 4.45
N TYR A 69 -6.74 -0.47 3.25
CA TYR A 69 -5.30 -0.40 3.05
C TYR A 69 -4.98 0.69 2.05
N PHE A 70 -3.92 1.42 2.34
CA PHE A 70 -3.41 2.49 1.50
C PHE A 70 -1.93 2.27 1.27
N ILE A 71 -1.44 2.59 0.07
CA ILE A 71 -0.01 2.61 -0.23
C ILE A 71 0.43 4.06 -0.46
N GLU A 72 1.59 4.43 0.07
CA GLU A 72 2.12 5.78 -0.04
C GLU A 72 3.64 5.78 -0.20
N ALA A 73 4.15 6.81 -0.90
CA ALA A 73 5.57 7.12 -0.97
C ALA A 73 5.89 8.25 0.01
N VAL A 74 6.73 7.99 0.99
CA VAL A 74 7.15 8.96 2.00
C VAL A 74 8.59 9.38 1.75
N GLU A 75 8.81 10.70 1.67
CA GLU A 75 10.15 11.26 1.80
C GLU A 75 10.60 11.10 3.27
N GLY A 76 11.85 10.69 3.44
CA GLY A 76 12.44 10.44 4.77
C GLY A 76 13.40 11.54 5.16
#